data_AF-A0A950E0L9-F1
#
_entry.id   AF-A0A950E0L9-F1
#
_cell.length_a   1.000
_cell.length_b   1.000
_cell.length_c   1.000
_cell.angle_alpha   90.00
_cell.angle_beta   90.00
_cell.angle_gamma   90.00
#
_symmetry.space_group_name_H-M   'P 1'
#
loop_
_entity.id
_entity.type
_entity.pdbx_description
1 polymer ?
#
loop_
_entity_poly.entity_id
_entity_poly.type
_entity_poly.pdbx_seq_one_letter_code
_entity_poly.pdbx_strand_id
1 'polypeptide(L)'
;MDLEVVDALRAAGVPDDKARAVVASLHREIDQRYVLHAAQLATRSDLMETAARLERRLGEMATRADLAETAARLEGRLGEMATRADLAELRTATRADLAELRTATRADLNEAFARLEAKIAETRVDLMRWFFGSFLAMGGVLIAVLRLTAH
;
A
#
# COMPACT_ATOMS: atom_id res chain seq x y z
N MET A 1 70.55 24.60 -25.88
CA MET A 1 70.59 23.91 -24.58
C MET A 1 71.74 22.92 -24.45
N ASP A 2 71.79 21.79 -25.15
CA ASP A 2 72.84 20.78 -24.87
C ASP A 2 74.28 21.29 -25.06
N LEU A 3 74.51 22.07 -26.12
CA LEU A 3 75.81 22.70 -26.38
C LEU A 3 76.17 23.76 -25.32
N GLU A 4 75.19 24.52 -24.84
CA GLU A 4 75.39 25.59 -23.85
C GLU A 4 75.78 25.01 -22.48
N VAL A 5 75.20 23.86 -22.11
CA VAL A 5 75.54 23.17 -20.85
C VAL A 5 76.93 22.52 -20.94
N VAL A 6 77.30 21.94 -22.08
CA VAL A 6 78.66 21.42 -22.30
C VAL A 6 79.69 22.54 -22.25
N ASP A 7 79.42 23.68 -22.90
CA ASP A 7 80.34 24.82 -22.92
C ASP A 7 80.49 25.45 -21.53
N ALA A 8 79.40 25.52 -20.74
CA ALA A 8 79.46 25.95 -19.35
C ALA A 8 80.29 25.00 -18.45
N LEU A 9 80.17 23.68 -18.66
CA LEU A 9 80.98 22.67 -17.94
C LEU A 9 82.46 22.74 -18.32
N ARG A 10 82.78 23.00 -19.59
CA ARG A 10 84.16 23.26 -20.03
C ARG A 10 84.72 24.53 -19.42
N ALA A 11 83.93 25.62 -19.38
CA ALA A 11 84.34 26.87 -18.73
C ALA A 11 84.59 26.69 -17.22
N ALA A 12 83.91 25.72 -16.58
CA ALA A 12 84.14 25.31 -15.20
C ALA A 12 85.31 24.33 -15.01
N GLY A 13 86.07 24.01 -16.06
CA GLY A 13 87.26 23.15 -16.00
C GLY A 13 87.00 21.65 -16.11
N VAL A 14 85.80 21.24 -16.51
CA VAL A 14 85.49 19.81 -16.75
C VAL A 14 86.05 19.37 -18.10
N PRO A 15 86.80 18.25 -18.17
CA PRO A 15 87.27 17.66 -19.43
C PRO A 15 86.12 17.40 -20.42
N ASP A 16 86.35 17.61 -21.72
CA ASP A 16 85.28 17.58 -22.75
C ASP A 16 84.52 16.24 -22.80
N ASP A 17 85.26 15.13 -22.66
CA ASP A 17 84.72 13.78 -22.57
C ASP A 17 83.77 13.62 -21.37
N LYS A 18 84.13 14.17 -20.21
CA LYS A 18 83.31 14.13 -19.00
C LYS A 18 82.13 15.10 -19.05
N ALA A 19 82.31 16.29 -19.62
CA ALA A 19 81.24 17.28 -19.79
C ALA A 19 80.12 16.71 -20.67
N ARG A 20 80.48 16.07 -21.79
CA ARG A 20 79.53 15.37 -22.66
C ARG A 20 78.87 14.18 -21.96
N ALA A 21 79.61 13.41 -21.17
CA ALA A 21 79.05 12.29 -20.43
C ALA A 21 78.00 12.73 -19.38
N VAL A 22 78.24 13.84 -18.68
CA VAL A 22 77.29 14.41 -17.70
C VAL A 22 76.01 14.89 -18.40
N VAL A 23 76.12 15.61 -19.51
CA VAL A 23 74.95 16.07 -20.28
C VAL A 23 74.16 14.89 -20.84
N ALA A 24 74.84 13.85 -21.35
CA ALA A 24 74.17 12.63 -21.81
C ALA A 24 73.45 11.87 -20.67
N SER A 25 74.00 11.88 -19.45
CA SER A 25 73.35 11.29 -18.28
C SER A 25 72.13 12.11 -17.84
N LEU A 26 72.23 13.44 -17.85
CA LEU A 26 71.12 14.34 -17.53
C LEU A 26 69.97 14.18 -18.51
N HIS A 27 70.25 14.12 -19.82
CA HIS A 27 69.22 13.90 -20.84
C HIS A 27 68.48 12.58 -20.60
N ARG A 28 69.22 11.51 -20.28
CA ARG A 28 68.65 10.19 -19.98
C ARG A 28 67.74 10.21 -18.75
N GLU A 29 68.15 10.92 -17.69
CA GLU A 29 67.38 11.06 -16.46
C GLU A 29 66.13 11.93 -16.66
N ILE A 30 66.24 13.01 -17.46
CA ILE A 30 65.12 13.87 -17.85
C ILE A 30 64.10 13.06 -18.65
N ASP A 31 64.53 12.33 -19.67
CA ASP A 31 63.65 11.46 -20.47
C ASP A 31 62.97 10.40 -19.59
N GLN A 32 63.71 9.76 -18.70
CA GLN A 32 63.17 8.75 -17.78
C GLN A 32 62.08 9.35 -16.87
N ARG A 33 62.31 10.56 -16.35
CA ARG A 33 61.34 11.26 -15.49
C ARG A 33 60.13 11.77 -16.29
N TYR A 34 60.34 12.21 -17.54
CA TYR A 34 59.25 12.59 -18.44
C TYR A 34 58.35 11.41 -18.79
N VAL A 35 58.92 10.22 -19.05
CA VAL A 35 58.14 9.00 -19.31
C VAL A 35 57.33 8.59 -18.09
N LEU A 36 57.90 8.69 -16.88
CA LEU A 36 57.19 8.44 -15.62
C LEU A 36 56.01 9.40 -15.42
N HIS A 37 56.17 10.69 -15.73
CA HIS A 37 55.09 11.67 -15.62
C HIS A 37 54.06 11.56 -16.75
N ALA A 38 54.47 11.16 -17.95
CA ALA A 38 53.54 10.90 -19.05
C ALA A 38 52.55 9.77 -18.71
N ALA A 39 52.99 8.74 -17.97
CA ALA A 39 52.14 7.67 -17.49
C ALA A 39 51.14 8.11 -16.38
N GLN A 40 51.36 9.27 -15.74
CA GLN A 40 50.48 9.82 -14.70
C GLN A 40 49.43 10.80 -15.26
N LEU A 41 49.56 11.20 -16.52
CA LEU A 41 48.66 12.14 -17.18
C LEU A 41 47.58 11.37 -17.93
N ALA A 42 46.31 11.64 -17.58
CA ALA A 42 45.20 11.19 -18.39
C ALA A 42 45.30 11.86 -19.77
N THR A 43 45.24 11.05 -20.82
CA THR A 43 45.22 11.54 -22.18
C THR A 43 43.85 12.12 -22.52
N ARG A 44 43.80 12.91 -23.59
CA ARG A 44 42.51 13.38 -24.13
C ARG A 44 41.57 12.21 -24.45
N SER A 45 42.11 11.06 -24.86
CA SER A 45 41.32 9.85 -25.13
C SER A 45 40.66 9.31 -23.86
N ASP A 46 41.40 9.25 -22.75
CA ASP A 46 40.88 8.76 -21.47
C ASP A 46 39.75 9.67 -20.94
N LEU A 47 39.91 10.98 -21.11
CA LEU A 47 38.88 11.97 -20.77
C LEU A 47 37.63 11.82 -21.64
N MET A 48 37.78 11.55 -22.94
CA MET A 48 36.63 11.31 -23.83
C MET A 48 35.92 10.00 -23.51
N GLU A 49 36.66 8.94 -23.16
CA GLU A 49 36.07 7.66 -22.76
C GLU A 49 35.28 7.81 -21.46
N THR A 50 35.85 8.50 -20.46
CA THR A 50 35.17 8.75 -19.18
C THR A 50 33.95 9.65 -19.33
N ALA A 51 34.02 10.68 -20.18
CA ALA A 51 32.87 11.53 -20.52
C ALA A 51 31.74 10.72 -21.19
N ALA A 52 32.07 9.93 -22.22
CA ALA A 52 31.08 9.09 -22.90
C ALA A 52 30.46 8.03 -21.97
N ARG A 53 31.24 7.53 -21.00
CA ARG A 53 30.76 6.62 -19.96
C ARG A 53 29.81 7.34 -18.99
N LEU A 54 30.12 8.58 -18.61
CA LEU A 54 29.25 9.40 -17.76
C LEU A 54 27.95 9.76 -18.44
N GLU A 55 27.98 10.15 -19.71
CA GLU A 55 26.78 10.45 -20.51
C GLU A 55 25.85 9.24 -20.60
N ARG A 56 26.39 8.04 -20.88
CA ARG A 56 25.61 6.81 -20.85
C ARG A 56 24.97 6.55 -19.50
N ARG A 57 25.75 6.64 -18.41
CA ARG A 57 25.23 6.41 -17.06
C ARG A 57 24.17 7.44 -16.67
N LEU A 58 24.32 8.69 -17.08
CA LEU A 58 23.32 9.75 -16.84
C LEU A 58 22.04 9.51 -17.65
N GLY A 59 22.15 8.98 -18.87
CA GLY A 59 20.99 8.57 -19.68
C GLY A 59 20.29 7.31 -19.17
N GLU A 60 21.03 6.39 -18.53
CA GLU A 60 20.49 5.19 -17.89
C GLU A 60 19.89 5.45 -16.51
N MET A 61 20.32 6.52 -15.83
CA MET A 61 19.77 6.91 -14.54
C MET A 61 18.35 7.45 -14.69
N ALA A 62 17.42 6.92 -13.89
CA ALA A 62 16.08 7.46 -13.77
C ALA A 62 16.17 8.96 -13.46
N THR A 63 15.64 9.75 -14.37
CA THR A 63 15.63 11.20 -14.26
C THR A 63 14.58 11.65 -13.24
N ARG A 64 14.65 12.93 -12.85
CA ARG A 64 13.60 13.53 -12.03
C ARG A 64 12.21 13.42 -12.69
N ALA A 65 12.15 13.35 -14.03
CA ALA A 65 10.89 13.18 -14.75
C ALA A 65 10.30 11.78 -14.54
N ASP A 66 11.13 10.73 -14.60
CA ASP A 66 10.69 9.35 -14.37
C ASP A 66 10.18 9.14 -12.93
N LEU A 67 10.86 9.77 -11.97
CA LEU A 67 10.42 9.78 -10.57
C LEU A 67 9.10 10.55 -10.37
N ALA A 68 8.93 11.68 -11.06
CA ALA A 68 7.69 12.45 -11.01
C ALA A 68 6.51 11.68 -11.66
N GLU A 69 6.76 11.00 -12.78
CA GLU A 69 5.75 10.17 -13.44
C GLU A 69 5.35 8.99 -12.56
N THR A 70 6.32 8.28 -11.98
CA THR A 70 6.03 7.15 -11.07
C THR A 70 5.29 7.61 -9.82
N ALA A 71 5.63 8.78 -9.26
CA ALA A 71 4.90 9.38 -8.15
C ALA A 71 3.45 9.72 -8.53
N ALA A 72 3.23 10.40 -9.65
CA ALA A 72 1.89 10.74 -10.13
C ALA A 72 1.05 9.47 -10.41
N ARG A 73 1.66 8.43 -10.97
CA ARG A 73 1.01 7.13 -11.19
C ARG A 73 0.66 6.44 -9.88
N LEU A 74 1.51 6.53 -8.86
CA LEU A 74 1.22 5.99 -7.54
C LEU A 74 0.09 6.76 -6.85
N GLU A 75 0.08 8.08 -6.93
CA GLU A 75 -1.00 8.91 -6.39
C GLU A 75 -2.33 8.62 -7.09
N GLY A 76 -2.34 8.52 -8.42
CA GLY A 76 -3.52 8.13 -9.19
C GLY A 76 -4.03 6.75 -8.77
N ARG A 77 -3.14 5.75 -8.71
CA ARG A 77 -3.51 4.40 -8.26
C ARG A 77 -4.04 4.37 -6.83
N LEU A 78 -3.47 5.17 -5.92
CA LEU A 78 -3.93 5.29 -4.53
C LEU A 78 -5.32 5.97 -4.45
N GLY A 79 -5.57 6.96 -5.29
CA GLY A 79 -6.88 7.61 -5.41
C GLY A 79 -7.94 6.68 -6.00
N GLU A 80 -7.55 5.89 -7.01
CA GLU A 80 -8.38 4.91 -7.70
C GLU A 80 -8.44 3.55 -6.99
N MET A 81 -7.75 3.35 -5.86
CA MET A 81 -7.78 2.07 -5.15
C MET A 81 -9.24 1.70 -4.86
N ALA A 82 -9.72 0.72 -5.63
CA ALA A 82 -11.08 0.20 -5.63
C ALA A 82 -11.58 -0.10 -4.21
N THR A 83 -10.67 -0.45 -3.31
CA THR A 83 -10.93 -0.68 -1.89
C THR A 83 -11.70 0.43 -1.19
N ARG A 84 -11.53 1.71 -1.54
CA ARG A 84 -12.31 2.80 -0.92
C ARG A 84 -13.75 2.85 -1.42
N ALA A 85 -13.94 2.71 -2.73
CA ALA A 85 -15.27 2.69 -3.34
C ALA A 85 -16.02 1.41 -2.92
N ASP A 86 -15.37 0.25 -3.00
CA ASP A 86 -15.91 -1.05 -2.60
C ASP A 86 -16.30 -1.05 -1.12
N LEU A 87 -15.49 -0.44 -0.25
CA LEU A 87 -15.78 -0.35 1.19
C LEU A 87 -16.93 0.62 1.49
N ALA A 88 -17.06 1.70 0.71
CA ALA A 88 -18.23 2.58 0.79
C ALA A 88 -19.50 1.87 0.34
N GLU A 89 -19.45 1.15 -0.78
CA GLU A 89 -20.55 0.35 -1.31
C GLU A 89 -20.97 -0.73 -0.31
N LEU A 90 -20.01 -1.53 0.18
CA LEU A 90 -20.27 -2.56 1.18
C LEU A 90 -20.93 -1.97 2.43
N ARG A 91 -20.44 -0.81 2.90
CA ARG A 91 -21.04 -0.12 4.06
C ARG A 91 -22.47 0.33 3.80
N THR A 92 -22.79 0.77 2.58
CA THR A 92 -24.17 1.14 2.21
C THR A 92 -25.07 -0.09 2.11
N ALA A 93 -24.61 -1.17 1.48
CA ALA A 93 -25.33 -2.42 1.38
C ALA A 93 -25.62 -3.01 2.77
N THR A 94 -24.61 -3.14 3.64
CA THR A 94 -24.80 -3.66 5.00
C THR A 94 -25.76 -2.81 5.83
N ARG A 95 -25.78 -1.49 5.64
CA ARG A 95 -26.75 -0.61 6.32
C ARG A 95 -28.17 -0.82 5.81
N ALA A 96 -28.34 -1.02 4.51
CA ALA A 96 -29.63 -1.32 3.90
C ALA A 96 -30.16 -2.67 4.41
N ASP A 97 -29.34 -3.71 4.35
CA ASP A 97 -29.69 -5.06 4.83
C ASP A 97 -30.09 -5.04 6.31
N LEU A 98 -29.34 -4.30 7.15
CA LEU A 98 -29.64 -4.20 8.57
C LEU A 98 -30.94 -3.41 8.85
N ALA A 99 -31.28 -2.44 8.00
CA ALA A 99 -32.56 -1.75 8.08
C ALA A 99 -33.71 -2.67 7.68
N GLU A 100 -33.55 -3.42 6.59
CA GLU A 100 -34.53 -4.41 6.12
C GLU A 100 -34.79 -5.48 7.17
N LEU A 101 -33.74 -6.11 7.70
CA LEU A 101 -33.82 -7.10 8.78
C LEU A 101 -34.58 -6.56 10.00
N ARG A 102 -34.31 -5.32 10.42
CA ARG A 102 -35.04 -4.69 11.52
C ARG A 102 -36.53 -4.54 11.24
N THR A 103 -36.89 -4.13 10.01
CA THR A 103 -38.30 -3.99 9.63
C THR A 103 -39.00 -5.33 9.57
N ALA A 104 -38.36 -6.34 8.98
CA ALA A 104 -38.88 -7.71 8.89
C ALA A 104 -39.11 -8.30 10.29
N THR A 105 -38.09 -8.26 11.16
CA THR A 105 -38.21 -8.79 12.53
C THR A 105 -39.32 -8.08 13.32
N ARG A 106 -39.51 -6.78 13.13
CA ARG A 106 -40.59 -6.04 13.80
C ARG A 106 -41.96 -6.43 13.27
N ALA A 107 -42.09 -6.67 11.97
CA ALA A 107 -43.32 -7.16 11.37
C ALA A 107 -43.66 -8.57 11.89
N ASP A 108 -42.69 -9.48 11.91
CA ASP A 108 -42.85 -10.85 12.41
C ASP A 108 -43.28 -10.87 13.88
N LEU A 109 -42.69 -10.00 14.72
CA LEU A 109 -43.08 -9.86 16.12
C LEU A 109 -44.52 -9.36 16.25
N ASN A 110 -44.92 -8.35 15.48
CA ASN A 110 -46.28 -7.82 15.51
C ASN A 110 -47.30 -8.89 15.05
N GLU A 111 -46.97 -9.66 14.02
CA GLU A 111 -47.82 -10.77 13.56
C GLU A 111 -47.94 -11.86 14.65
N ALA A 112 -46.82 -12.22 15.29
CA ALA A 112 -46.83 -13.19 16.38
C ALA A 112 -47.69 -12.72 17.56
N PHE A 113 -47.61 -11.44 17.94
CA PHE A 113 -48.45 -10.85 18.98
C PHE A 113 -49.94 -10.87 18.60
N ALA A 114 -50.30 -10.44 17.40
CA ALA A 114 -51.69 -10.47 16.92
C ALA A 114 -52.25 -11.90 16.92
N ARG A 115 -51.44 -12.88 16.48
CA ARG A 115 -51.82 -14.30 16.51
C ARG A 115 -52.01 -14.81 17.94
N LEU A 116 -51.19 -14.37 18.88
CA LEU A 116 -51.31 -14.76 20.28
C LEU A 116 -52.57 -14.16 20.91
N GLU A 117 -52.85 -12.88 20.66
CA GLU A 117 -54.09 -12.22 21.12
C GLU A 117 -55.33 -12.92 20.57
N ALA A 118 -55.34 -13.29 19.30
CA ALA A 118 -56.44 -14.05 18.70
C ALA A 118 -56.67 -15.41 19.39
N LYS A 119 -55.59 -16.16 19.65
CA LYS A 119 -55.67 -17.45 20.38
C LYS A 119 -56.14 -17.28 21.82
N ILE A 120 -55.72 -16.21 22.50
CA ILE A 120 -56.21 -15.90 23.85
C ILE A 120 -57.70 -15.56 23.81
N ALA A 121 -58.16 -14.80 22.82
CA ALA A 121 -59.58 -14.49 22.67
C ALA A 121 -60.41 -15.75 22.37
N GLU A 122 -59.94 -16.60 21.46
CA GLU A 122 -60.57 -17.88 21.12
C GLU A 122 -60.69 -18.79 22.35
N THR A 123 -59.58 -19.01 23.07
CA THR A 123 -59.59 -19.83 24.29
C THR A 123 -60.47 -19.23 25.39
N ARG A 124 -60.53 -17.89 25.52
CA ARG A 124 -61.45 -17.23 26.45
C ARG A 124 -62.90 -17.48 26.10
N VAL A 125 -63.27 -17.38 24.81
CA VAL A 125 -64.63 -17.66 24.33
C VAL A 125 -64.99 -19.13 24.56
N ASP A 126 -64.08 -20.05 24.24
CA ASP A 126 -64.29 -21.48 24.47
C ASP A 126 -64.47 -21.80 25.96
N LEU A 127 -63.65 -21.22 26.83
CA LEU A 127 -63.81 -21.35 28.27
C LEU A 127 -65.18 -20.82 28.71
N MET A 128 -65.59 -19.61 28.29
CA MET A 128 -66.92 -19.09 28.65
C MET A 128 -68.05 -19.99 28.16
N ARG A 129 -67.96 -20.53 26.94
CA ARG A 129 -68.94 -21.49 26.39
C ARG A 129 -69.07 -22.73 27.27
N TRP A 130 -67.94 -23.31 27.69
CA TRP A 130 -67.93 -24.47 28.60
C TRP A 130 -68.43 -24.13 30.01
N PHE A 131 -68.03 -22.98 30.56
CA PHE A 131 -68.51 -22.49 31.85
C PHE A 131 -70.04 -22.31 31.84
N PHE A 132 -70.61 -21.62 30.85
CA PHE A 132 -72.07 -21.45 30.76
C PHE A 132 -72.79 -22.79 30.56
N GLY A 133 -72.25 -23.68 29.73
CA GLY A 133 -72.80 -25.02 29.54
C GLY A 133 -72.86 -25.83 30.83
N SER A 134 -71.81 -25.76 31.66
CA SER A 134 -71.77 -26.48 32.94
C SER A 134 -72.73 -25.88 33.98
N PHE A 135 -72.83 -24.56 34.09
CA PHE A 135 -73.78 -23.89 35.00
C PHE A 135 -75.24 -24.20 34.63
N LEU A 136 -75.57 -24.18 33.34
CA LEU A 136 -76.92 -24.57 32.88
C LEU A 136 -77.23 -26.04 33.20
N ALA A 137 -76.26 -26.94 33.01
CA ALA A 137 -76.42 -28.34 33.38
C ALA A 137 -76.63 -28.53 34.89
N MET A 138 -75.81 -27.89 35.74
CA MET A 138 -75.95 -27.94 37.20
C MET A 138 -77.29 -27.35 37.66
N GLY A 139 -77.71 -26.22 37.09
CA GLY A 139 -78.99 -25.59 37.38
C GLY A 139 -80.18 -26.49 37.02
N GLY A 140 -80.12 -27.16 35.86
CA GLY A 140 -81.13 -28.14 35.45
C GLY A 140 -81.22 -29.33 36.41
N VAL A 141 -80.08 -29.87 36.87
CA VAL A 141 -80.04 -30.94 37.87
C VAL A 141 -80.66 -30.49 39.19
N LEU A 142 -80.36 -29.28 39.68
CA LEU A 142 -80.93 -28.76 40.92
C LEU A 142 -82.46 -28.64 40.85
N ILE A 143 -82.99 -28.11 39.74
CA ILE A 143 -84.45 -27.99 39.52
C ILE A 143 -85.11 -29.38 39.51
N ALA A 144 -84.48 -30.36 38.85
CA ALA A 144 -85.00 -31.73 38.81
C ALA A 144 -85.08 -32.35 40.21
N VAL A 145 -84.05 -32.16 41.05
CA VAL A 145 -84.02 -32.63 42.44
C VAL A 145 -85.08 -31.94 43.31
N LEU A 146 -85.23 -30.62 43.19
CA LEU A 146 -86.26 -29.86 43.90
C LEU A 146 -87.67 -30.32 43.53
N ARG A 147 -87.91 -30.62 42.26
CA ARG A 147 -89.21 -31.14 41.80
C ARG A 147 -89.51 -32.54 42.33
N LEU A 148 -88.49 -33.41 42.40
CA LEU A 148 -88.64 -34.77 42.92
C LEU A 148 -88.95 -34.81 44.43
N THR A 149 -88.47 -33.82 45.17
CA THR A 149 -88.63 -33.74 46.64
C THR A 149 -89.87 -32.96 47.07
N ALA A 150 -90.53 -32.23 46.16
CA ALA A 150 -91.78 -31.51 46.40
C ALA A 150 -93.05 -32.32 46.05
N HIS A 151 -92.89 -33.57 45.61
CA HIS A 151 -93.96 -34.57 45.44
C HIS A 151 -93.88 -35.61 46.54
#